data_AF-A0A8T8SLA1-F1
#
_entry.id   AF-A0A8T8SLA1-F1
#
_cell.length_a   1.000
_cell.length_b   1.000
_cell.length_c   1.000
_cell.angle_alpha   90.00
_cell.angle_beta   90.00
_cell.angle_gamma   90.00
#
_symmetry.space_group_name_H-M   'P 1'
#
loop_
_entity.id
_entity.type
_entity.pdbx_description
1 polymer ?
#
loop_
_entity_poly.entity_id
_entity_poly.type
_entity_poly.pdbx_seq_one_letter_code
_entity_poly.pdbx_strand_id
1 'polypeptide(L)'
;MNVEGAVTRGMKKQLVLVKDEQERKEMFYGTVAEMYELGWTESMASKLEVDTVIDPADTRKWLLAGLRSVPRRVPTWQSAMGARAARL
;
A
#
# COMPACT_ATOMS: atom_id res chain seq x y z
N MET A 1 -8.37 3.91 0.02
CA MET A 1 -9.40 4.97 -0.09
C MET A 1 -8.73 6.23 -0.58
N ASN A 2 -9.46 7.18 -1.19
CA ASN A 2 -8.87 8.48 -1.51
C ASN A 2 -8.65 9.32 -0.25
N VAL A 3 -7.57 10.11 -0.19
CA VAL A 3 -7.14 10.88 1.00
C VAL A 3 -8.19 11.91 1.40
N GLU A 4 -8.69 12.71 0.45
CA GLU A 4 -9.72 13.72 0.69
C GLU A 4 -11.02 13.10 1.22
N GLY A 5 -11.36 11.92 0.70
CA GLY A 5 -12.52 11.17 1.15
C GLY A 5 -12.34 10.56 2.54
N ALA A 6 -11.10 10.24 2.93
CA ALA A 6 -10.77 9.81 4.28
C ALA A 6 -10.87 11.00 5.26
N VAL A 7 -10.30 12.15 4.92
CA VAL A 7 -10.37 13.38 5.74
C VAL A 7 -11.81 13.85 5.92
N THR A 8 -12.60 13.90 4.83
CA THR A 8 -14.01 14.33 4.88
C THR A 8 -14.83 13.48 5.86
N ARG A 9 -14.61 12.16 5.87
CA ARG A 9 -15.33 11.24 6.76
C ARG A 9 -14.77 11.22 8.17
N GLY A 10 -13.44 11.20 8.31
CA GLY A 10 -12.75 11.15 9.60
C GLY A 10 -12.93 12.42 10.43
N MET A 11 -12.97 13.59 9.78
CA MET A 11 -13.11 14.90 10.43
C MET A 11 -14.50 15.50 10.33
N LYS A 12 -15.52 14.72 9.93
CA LYS A 12 -16.87 15.23 9.69
C LYS A 12 -17.41 16.06 10.86
N LYS A 13 -17.15 15.64 12.11
CA LYS A 13 -17.63 16.34 13.31
C LYS A 13 -16.93 17.67 13.52
N GLN A 14 -15.62 17.71 13.32
CA GLN A 14 -14.76 18.87 13.51
C GLN A 14 -15.07 19.94 12.47
N LEU A 15 -15.17 19.56 11.20
CA LEU A 15 -15.47 20.48 10.10
C LEU A 15 -16.85 21.15 10.23
N VAL A 16 -17.84 20.44 10.79
CA VAL A 16 -19.19 21.00 11.03
C VAL A 16 -19.21 22.04 12.15
N LEU A 17 -18.28 21.97 13.11
CA LEU A 17 -18.19 22.93 14.21
C LEU A 17 -17.60 24.28 13.78
N VAL A 18 -16.78 24.28 12.70
CA VAL A 18 -16.20 25.49 12.13
C VAL A 18 -17.27 26.25 11.35
N LYS A 19 -17.62 27.46 11.80
CA LYS A 19 -18.68 28.29 11.20
C LYS A 19 -18.20 29.06 9.99
N ASP A 20 -16.97 29.54 10.02
CA ASP A 20 -16.36 30.26 8.90
C ASP A 20 -15.97 29.29 7.78
N GLU A 21 -16.36 29.61 6.56
CA GLU A 21 -16.15 28.73 5.41
C GLU A 21 -14.67 28.68 5.00
N GLN A 22 -13.94 29.78 5.19
CA GLN A 22 -12.53 29.85 4.83
C GLN A 22 -11.68 29.06 5.84
N GLU A 23 -11.93 29.23 7.13
CA GLU A 23 -11.29 28.46 8.21
C GLU A 23 -11.56 26.95 8.06
N ARG A 24 -12.78 26.56 7.66
CA ARG A 24 -13.11 25.15 7.42
C ARG A 24 -12.30 24.56 6.27
N LYS A 25 -12.14 25.32 5.17
CA LYS A 25 -11.33 24.90 4.03
C LYS A 25 -9.86 24.78 4.40
N GLU A 26 -9.33 25.74 5.14
CA GLU A 26 -7.94 25.72 5.61
C GLU A 26 -7.67 24.50 6.49
N MET A 27 -8.56 24.20 7.45
CA MET A 27 -8.47 22.99 8.26
C MET A 27 -8.51 21.71 7.40
N PHE A 28 -9.43 21.65 6.44
CA PHE A 28 -9.57 20.50 5.56
C PHE A 28 -8.31 20.27 4.72
N TYR A 29 -7.85 21.29 4.00
CA TYR A 29 -6.69 21.18 3.12
C TYR A 29 -5.39 21.00 3.90
N GLY A 30 -5.26 21.60 5.08
CA GLY A 30 -4.13 21.38 5.99
C GLY A 30 -4.03 19.91 6.41
N THR A 31 -5.16 19.29 6.77
CA THR A 31 -5.17 17.86 7.14
C THR A 31 -4.91 16.97 5.93
N VAL A 32 -5.45 17.32 4.75
CA VAL A 32 -5.16 16.58 3.51
C VAL A 32 -3.65 16.61 3.21
N ALA A 33 -3.01 17.78 3.32
CA ALA A 33 -1.58 17.93 3.11
C ALA A 33 -0.77 17.08 4.10
N GLU A 34 -1.12 17.11 5.39
CA GLU A 34 -0.47 16.24 6.40
C GLU A 34 -0.59 14.76 6.03
N MET A 35 -1.77 14.31 5.60
CA MET A 35 -1.98 12.91 5.20
C MET A 35 -1.18 12.53 3.95
N TYR A 36 -0.95 13.47 3.01
CA TYR A 36 -0.06 13.24 1.87
C TYR A 36 1.39 13.07 2.30
N GLU A 37 1.88 13.91 3.20
CA GLU A 37 3.24 13.78 3.76
C GLU A 37 3.41 12.45 4.51
N LEU A 38 2.41 12.06 5.31
CA LEU A 38 2.45 10.77 6.02
C LEU A 38 2.43 9.57 5.06
N GLY A 39 1.70 9.68 3.95
CA GLY A 39 1.62 8.67 2.89
C GLY A 39 2.78 8.73 1.89
N TRP A 40 3.74 9.65 2.07
CA TRP A 40 4.91 9.69 1.22
C TRP A 40 5.83 8.50 1.51
N THR A 41 6.55 8.05 0.48
CA THR A 41 7.27 6.78 0.52
C THR A 41 8.34 6.73 1.61
N GLU A 42 9.02 7.84 1.88
CA GLU A 42 10.03 7.93 2.96
C GLU A 42 9.38 7.80 4.34
N SER A 43 8.25 8.48 4.59
CA SER A 43 7.48 8.35 5.82
C SER A 43 6.99 6.91 6.01
N MET A 44 6.42 6.30 4.96
CA MET A 44 5.96 4.91 5.01
C MET A 44 7.08 3.92 5.32
N ALA A 45 8.23 4.07 4.65
CA ALA A 45 9.40 3.21 4.88
C ALA A 45 9.95 3.35 6.30
N SER A 46 9.99 4.58 6.84
CA SER A 46 10.44 4.83 8.23
C SER A 46 9.56 4.14 9.28
N LYS A 47 8.28 3.91 8.95
CA LYS A 47 7.29 3.24 9.81
C LYS A 47 7.18 1.74 9.54
N LEU A 48 8.00 1.20 8.64
CA LEU A 48 7.99 -0.22 8.24
C LEU A 48 6.65 -0.68 7.64
N GLU A 49 5.89 0.25 7.05
CA GLU A 49 4.68 -0.10 6.28
C GLU A 49 5.04 -0.74 4.93
N VAL A 50 6.22 -0.41 4.41
CA VAL A 50 6.85 -1.02 3.25
C VAL A 50 8.29 -1.40 3.60
N ASP A 51 8.78 -2.50 3.05
CA ASP A 51 10.11 -3.02 3.38
C ASP A 51 11.24 -2.11 2.85
N THR A 52 11.05 -1.50 1.68
CA THR A 52 12.07 -0.67 1.03
C THR A 52 11.48 0.25 -0.04
N VAL A 53 12.23 1.29 -0.40
CA VAL A 53 11.98 2.17 -1.54
C VAL A 53 13.05 1.89 -2.60
N ILE A 54 12.62 1.59 -3.83
CA ILE A 54 13.52 1.16 -4.90
C ILE A 54 13.42 2.08 -6.11
N ASP A 55 14.51 2.15 -6.89
CA ASP A 55 14.45 2.69 -8.25
C ASP A 55 13.50 1.82 -9.08
N PRO A 56 12.51 2.41 -9.80
CA PRO A 56 11.64 1.65 -10.70
C PRO A 56 12.38 0.75 -11.69
N ALA A 57 13.58 1.13 -12.16
CA ALA A 57 14.40 0.32 -13.06
C ALA A 57 14.85 -1.01 -12.41
N ASP A 58 15.01 -1.05 -11.09
CA ASP A 58 15.44 -2.22 -10.33
C ASP A 58 14.30 -3.20 -10.00
N THR A 59 13.05 -2.88 -10.33
CA THR A 59 11.87 -3.70 -10.00
C THR A 59 12.06 -5.18 -10.37
N ARG A 60 12.56 -5.49 -11.58
CA ARG A 60 12.75 -6.88 -12.04
C ARG A 60 13.80 -7.62 -11.21
N LYS A 61 14.86 -6.93 -10.80
CA LYS A 61 15.93 -7.50 -9.98
C LYS A 61 15.38 -7.92 -8.61
N TRP A 62 14.60 -7.05 -7.97
CA TRP A 62 13.94 -7.35 -6.69
C TRP A 62 12.95 -8.51 -6.79
N LEU A 63 12.11 -8.54 -7.82
CA LEU A 63 11.16 -9.64 -8.03
C LEU A 63 11.87 -10.99 -8.22
N LEU A 64 12.94 -11.04 -9.03
CA LEU A 64 13.71 -12.27 -9.22
C LEU A 64 14.44 -12.71 -7.94
N ALA A 65 14.95 -11.77 -7.14
CA ALA A 65 15.55 -12.07 -5.85
C ALA A 65 14.53 -12.72 -4.90
N GLY A 66 13.32 -12.16 -4.81
CA GLY A 66 12.23 -12.72 -4.00
C GLY A 66 11.74 -14.08 -4.49
N LEU A 67 11.67 -14.31 -5.80
CA LEU A 67 11.31 -15.63 -6.34
C LEU A 67 12.38 -16.70 -6.06
N ARG A 68 13.66 -16.31 -6.05
CA ARG A 68 14.78 -17.22 -5.76
C ARG A 68 14.95 -17.50 -4.26
N SER A 69 14.41 -16.65 -3.38
CA SER A 69 14.50 -16.83 -1.93
C SER A 69 13.51 -17.86 -1.39
N VAL A 70 12.55 -18.32 -2.21
CA VAL A 70 11.55 -19.32 -1.84
C VAL A 70 11.72 -20.61 -2.66
N PRO A 71 11.36 -21.79 -2.12
CA PRO A 71 11.34 -23.03 -2.89
C PRO A 71 10.42 -22.93 -4.10
N ARG A 72 10.76 -23.65 -5.17
CA ARG A 72 9.95 -23.69 -6.39
C ARG A 72 8.53 -24.19 -6.07
N ARG A 73 7.53 -23.32 -6.24
CA ARG A 73 6.13 -23.71 -6.12
C ARG A 73 5.79 -24.67 -7.27
N VAL A 74 5.42 -25.90 -6.93
CA VAL A 74 4.81 -26.84 -7.89
C VAL A 74 3.30 -26.62 -7.83
N PRO A 75 2.65 -26.21 -8.94
CA PRO A 75 1.19 -26.12 -8.99
C PRO A 75 0.54 -27.45 -8.62
N THR A 76 -0.53 -27.41 -7.84
CA THR A 76 -1.22 -28.61 -7.35
C THR A 76 -1.70 -29.52 -8.48
N TRP A 77 -2.09 -28.95 -9.64
CA TRP A 77 -2.45 -29.73 -10.82
C TRP A 77 -1.27 -30.50 -11.45
N GLN A 78 -0.04 -29.98 -11.37
CA GLN A 78 1.16 -30.67 -11.86
C GLN A 78 1.56 -31.82 -10.94
N SER A 79 1.41 -31.63 -9.63
CA SER A 79 1.63 -32.69 -8.63
C SER A 79 0.62 -33.84 -8.81
N ALA A 80 -0.63 -33.54 -9.13
CA ALA A 80 -1.68 -34.54 -9.36
C ALA A 80 -1.44 -35.38 -10.63
N MET A 81 -0.87 -34.80 -11.69
CA MET A 81 -0.49 -35.53 -12.90
C MET A 81 0.70 -36.47 -12.67
N GLY A 82 1.73 -36.02 -11.94
CA GLY A 82 2.88 -36.87 -11.57
C GLY A 82 2.47 -38.08 -10.73
N ALA A 83 1.55 -37.90 -9.78
CA ALA A 83 1.02 -38.99 -8.95
C ALA A 83 0.09 -39.97 -9.68
N ARG A 84 -0.41 -39.61 -10.86
CA ARG A 84 -1.17 -40.51 -11.76
C ARG A 84 -0.23 -41.28 -12.69
N ALA A 85 0.80 -40.62 -13.23
CA ALA A 85 1.79 -41.27 -14.09
C ALA A 85 2.65 -42.30 -13.32
N ALA A 86 2.97 -42.05 -12.04
CA ALA A 86 3.75 -42.98 -11.20
C ALA A 86 2.95 -44.19 -10.66
N ARG A 87 1.67 -44.32 -11.02
CA ARG A 87 0.77 -45.42 -10.63
C ARG A 87 0.45 -46.39 -11.78
N LEU A 88 1.04 -46.17 -12.95
CA LEU A 88 1.06 -47.07 -14.11
C LEU A 88 2.46 -47.69 -14.21
#